data_AF-A0A2R6IQ87-F1
#
_entry.id   AF-A0A2R6IQ87-F1
#
_cell.length_a   1.000
_cell.length_b   1.000
_cell.length_c   1.000
_cell.angle_alpha   90.00
_cell.angle_beta   90.00
_cell.angle_gamma   90.00
#
_symmetry.space_group_name_H-M   'P 1'
#
loop_
_entity.id
_entity.type
_entity.pdbx_description
1 polymer ?
#
loop_
_entity_poly.entity_id
_entity_poly.type
_entity_poly.pdbx_seq_one_letter_code
_entity_poly.pdbx_strand_id
1 'polypeptide(L)'
;MADTQGTATDTDDRTDVESPEELAVTVLVDGVIGAVAGLGGNLVILGTLFVAAQLGGFDLAAFATAAGLLGLGAVLTEPQLLVAGLAIFIVGGLTTLPLLLATLGAYLPGRRYAEKGLVFGAVMWTGFVLAYYPGYSGVSLTVYVVASLVGHLGYGYVTGHLMDRLFAGRGRPVIATRNGSPAALTEQSADPDATTPRQETTLVDESDEA
;
A
#
# COMPACT_ATOMS: atom_id res chain seq x y z
N MET A 1 -61.65 2.16 -28.90
CA MET A 1 -60.95 0.90 -28.60
C MET A 1 -59.49 1.25 -28.39
N ALA A 2 -58.92 0.76 -27.30
CA ALA A 2 -57.80 1.36 -26.58
C ALA A 2 -56.45 1.26 -27.28
N ASP A 3 -55.63 2.27 -26.97
CA ASP A 3 -54.25 2.49 -27.40
C ASP A 3 -53.26 1.41 -26.98
N THR A 4 -52.25 1.25 -27.84
CA THR A 4 -51.02 0.52 -27.60
C THR A 4 -50.17 1.25 -26.56
N GLN A 5 -49.94 0.66 -25.39
CA GLN A 5 -48.92 1.11 -24.44
C GLN A 5 -47.85 0.02 -24.29
N GLY A 6 -46.77 0.21 -25.04
CA GLY A 6 -45.49 -0.46 -24.80
C GLY A 6 -44.75 0.21 -23.64
N THR A 7 -44.17 -0.63 -22.79
CA THR A 7 -42.86 -0.47 -22.15
C THR A 7 -42.45 0.94 -21.69
N ALA A 8 -42.62 1.18 -20.40
CA ALA A 8 -41.69 1.98 -19.61
C ALA A 8 -41.57 1.36 -18.22
N THR A 9 -40.82 0.25 -18.11
CA THR A 9 -40.11 -0.04 -16.87
C THR A 9 -39.05 1.04 -16.75
N ASP A 10 -39.44 2.14 -16.09
CA ASP A 10 -38.52 3.15 -15.59
C ASP A 10 -37.74 2.49 -14.44
N THR A 11 -36.79 1.65 -14.81
CA THR A 11 -35.68 1.26 -13.94
C THR A 11 -34.88 2.52 -13.71
N ASP A 12 -35.22 3.20 -12.63
CA ASP A 12 -34.46 4.30 -12.03
C ASP A 12 -33.07 3.76 -11.63
N ASP A 13 -32.21 3.69 -12.64
CA ASP A 13 -30.83 3.21 -12.65
C ASP A 13 -29.87 4.35 -12.25
N ARG A 14 -30.15 5.04 -11.13
CA ARG A 14 -29.31 6.15 -10.65
C ARG A 14 -29.36 6.39 -9.13
N THR A 15 -28.97 5.42 -8.30
CA THR A 15 -28.25 5.67 -7.03
C THR A 15 -27.63 4.37 -6.47
N ASP A 16 -26.58 3.84 -7.10
CA ASP A 16 -25.64 2.93 -6.43
C ASP A 16 -24.73 3.75 -5.49
N VAL A 17 -25.32 4.34 -4.45
CA VAL A 17 -24.54 4.80 -3.31
C VAL A 17 -24.39 3.57 -2.43
N GLU A 18 -23.24 2.89 -2.51
CA GLU A 18 -22.87 1.82 -1.57
C GLU A 18 -23.32 2.22 -0.17
N SER A 19 -24.16 1.39 0.46
CA SER A 19 -24.60 1.67 1.81
C SER A 19 -23.36 1.77 2.72
N PRO A 20 -23.38 2.60 3.78
CA PRO A 20 -22.24 2.70 4.70
C PRO A 20 -21.78 1.35 5.26
N GLU A 21 -22.70 0.40 5.36
CA GLU A 21 -22.43 -0.98 5.79
C GLU A 21 -21.65 -1.77 4.73
N GLU A 22 -22.03 -1.71 3.45
CA GLU A 22 -21.31 -2.36 2.36
C GLU A 22 -19.89 -1.80 2.18
N LEU A 23 -19.73 -0.48 2.33
CA LEU A 23 -18.42 0.16 2.33
C LEU A 23 -17.56 -0.34 3.50
N ALA A 24 -18.13 -0.41 4.71
CA ALA A 24 -17.41 -0.88 5.89
C ALA A 24 -16.97 -2.34 5.74
N VAL A 25 -17.83 -3.20 5.20
CA VAL A 25 -17.51 -4.61 4.91
C VAL A 25 -16.38 -4.69 3.88
N THR A 26 -16.42 -3.89 2.82
CA THR A 26 -15.39 -3.91 1.78
C THR A 26 -14.04 -3.44 2.30
N VAL A 27 -14.00 -2.35 3.08
CA VAL A 27 -12.78 -1.87 3.73
C VAL A 27 -12.20 -2.92 4.68
N LEU A 28 -13.05 -3.61 5.44
CA LEU A 28 -12.61 -4.69 6.33
C LEU A 28 -12.00 -5.85 5.54
N VAL A 29 -12.65 -6.27 4.46
CA VAL A 29 -12.16 -7.35 3.59
C VAL A 29 -10.83 -6.97 2.93
N ASP A 30 -10.70 -5.76 2.40
CA ASP A 30 -9.45 -5.22 1.84
C ASP A 30 -8.33 -5.22 2.89
N GLY A 31 -8.66 -4.83 4.13
CA GLY A 31 -7.75 -4.87 5.27
C GLY A 31 -7.27 -6.28 5.60
N VAL A 32 -8.18 -7.27 5.61
CA VAL A 32 -7.83 -8.69 5.84
C VAL A 32 -6.94 -9.21 4.72
N ILE A 33 -7.23 -8.89 3.45
CA ILE A 33 -6.39 -9.25 2.31
C ILE A 33 -5.00 -8.64 2.46
N GLY A 34 -4.92 -7.35 2.83
CA GLY A 34 -3.68 -6.66 3.15
C GLY A 34 -2.89 -7.37 4.25
N ALA A 35 -3.56 -7.80 5.32
CA ALA A 35 -2.95 -8.53 6.42
C ALA A 35 -2.36 -9.89 6.00
N VAL A 36 -3.10 -10.66 5.20
CA VAL A 36 -2.62 -11.95 4.67
C VAL A 36 -1.44 -11.75 3.72
N ALA A 37 -1.50 -10.74 2.87
CA ALA A 37 -0.40 -10.38 1.98
C ALA A 37 0.85 -9.95 2.77
N GLY A 38 0.68 -9.09 3.77
CA GLY A 38 1.74 -8.63 4.67
C GLY A 38 2.35 -9.76 5.50
N LEU A 39 1.58 -10.79 5.84
CA LEU A 39 2.09 -11.98 6.53
C LEU A 39 3.10 -12.70 5.66
N GLY A 40 2.77 -12.91 4.38
CA GLY A 40 3.69 -13.50 3.40
C GLY A 40 4.98 -12.69 3.27
N GLY A 41 4.87 -11.36 3.17
CA GLY A 41 6.04 -10.48 3.16
C GLY A 41 6.87 -10.60 4.44
N ASN A 42 6.23 -10.58 5.62
CA ASN A 42 6.88 -10.68 6.92
C ASN A 42 7.71 -11.95 7.05
N LEU A 43 7.16 -13.10 6.63
CA LEU A 43 7.89 -14.37 6.64
C LEU A 43 9.19 -14.29 5.83
N VAL A 44 9.16 -13.61 4.67
CA VAL A 44 10.34 -13.43 3.82
C VAL A 44 11.39 -12.55 4.49
N ILE A 45 11.02 -11.37 4.98
CA ILE A 45 12.00 -10.45 5.58
C ILE A 45 12.54 -10.97 6.90
N LEU A 46 11.69 -11.54 7.77
CA LEU A 46 12.14 -12.12 9.04
C LEU A 46 13.05 -13.34 8.79
N GLY A 47 12.70 -14.20 7.82
CA GLY A 47 13.55 -15.31 7.42
C GLY A 47 14.91 -14.83 6.87
N THR A 48 14.91 -13.78 6.05
CA THR A 48 16.14 -13.22 5.48
C THR A 48 17.03 -12.58 6.55
N LEU A 49 16.45 -11.82 7.48
CA LEU A 49 17.17 -11.22 8.60
C LEU A 49 17.69 -12.28 9.59
N PHE A 50 16.94 -13.36 9.79
CA PHE A 50 17.40 -14.50 10.58
C PHE A 50 18.63 -15.14 9.94
N VAL A 51 18.63 -15.39 8.63
CA VAL A 51 19.81 -15.88 7.90
C VAL A 51 20.97 -14.90 8.00
N ALA A 52 20.73 -13.59 7.87
CA ALA A 52 21.75 -12.56 8.05
C ALA A 52 22.36 -12.59 9.45
N ALA A 53 21.56 -12.84 10.49
CA ALA A 53 22.02 -12.97 11.85
C ALA A 53 22.96 -14.18 12.04
N GLN A 54 22.62 -15.32 11.43
CA GLN A 54 23.50 -16.49 11.44
C GLN A 54 24.84 -16.25 10.74
N LEU A 55 24.89 -15.31 9.81
CA LEU A 55 26.10 -14.90 9.07
C LEU A 55 26.82 -13.70 9.72
N GLY A 56 26.35 -13.22 10.87
CA GLY A 56 26.93 -12.09 11.59
C GLY A 56 26.63 -10.71 10.98
N GLY A 57 25.68 -10.62 10.05
CA GLY A 57 25.27 -9.37 9.41
C GLY A 57 23.97 -8.78 9.96
N PHE A 58 23.39 -9.34 11.03
CA PHE A 58 22.25 -8.73 11.70
C PHE A 58 22.19 -9.14 13.18
N ASP A 59 21.93 -8.18 14.06
CA ASP A 59 21.68 -8.42 15.47
C ASP A 59 20.16 -8.42 15.70
N LEU A 60 19.62 -9.53 16.16
CA LEU A 60 18.18 -9.64 16.48
C LEU A 60 17.77 -8.70 17.61
N ALA A 61 18.71 -8.29 18.49
CA ALA A 61 18.42 -7.29 19.50
C ALA A 61 18.07 -5.92 18.88
N ALA A 62 18.47 -5.67 17.64
CA ALA A 62 18.15 -4.43 16.93
C ALA A 62 16.64 -4.23 16.72
N PHE A 63 15.80 -5.27 16.85
CA PHE A 63 14.34 -5.09 16.84
C PHE A 63 13.84 -4.15 17.94
N ALA A 64 14.55 -4.04 19.07
CA ALA A 64 14.23 -3.09 20.14
C ALA A 64 14.21 -1.62 19.65
N THR A 65 14.95 -1.29 18.58
CA THR A 65 14.95 0.05 17.96
C THR A 65 13.55 0.52 17.59
N ALA A 66 12.67 -0.36 17.10
CA ALA A 66 11.30 0.02 16.73
C ALA A 66 10.51 0.55 17.93
N ALA A 67 10.59 -0.13 19.08
CA ALA A 67 9.95 0.32 20.31
C ALA A 67 10.65 1.55 20.91
N GLY A 68 11.97 1.63 20.77
CA GLY A 68 12.77 2.79 21.19
C GLY A 68 12.37 4.08 20.46
N LEU A 69 12.11 4.02 19.15
CA LEU A 69 11.64 5.15 18.35
C LEU A 69 10.26 5.67 18.79
N LEU A 70 9.44 4.81 19.41
CA LEU A 70 8.14 5.19 19.98
C LEU A 70 8.26 5.68 21.45
N GLY A 71 9.48 5.81 21.98
CA GLY A 71 9.72 6.29 23.35
C GLY A 71 9.45 5.24 24.43
N LEU A 72 9.22 3.97 24.08
CA LEU A 72 8.87 2.92 25.04
C LEU A 72 10.03 2.52 25.97
N GLY A 73 11.27 2.93 25.65
CA GLY A 73 12.44 2.72 26.51
C GLY A 73 12.37 3.43 27.86
N ALA A 74 11.50 4.42 28.02
CA ALA A 74 11.29 5.09 29.31
C ALA A 74 10.48 4.24 30.32
N VAL A 75 9.75 3.23 29.84
CA VAL A 75 8.81 2.44 30.64
C VAL A 75 9.06 0.93 30.58
N LEU A 76 9.72 0.43 29.53
CA LEU A 76 10.02 -0.99 29.33
C LEU A 76 11.48 -1.31 29.68
N THR A 77 11.69 -2.51 30.24
CA THR A 77 13.02 -3.12 30.37
C THR A 77 13.57 -3.58 29.02
N GLU A 78 14.87 -3.85 28.91
CA GLU A 78 15.48 -4.29 27.65
C GLU A 78 14.82 -5.53 27.02
N PRO A 79 14.51 -6.62 27.75
CA PRO A 79 13.82 -7.78 27.15
C PRO A 79 12.41 -7.45 26.67
N GLN A 80 11.70 -6.59 27.40
CA GLN A 80 10.36 -6.14 27.01
C GLN A 80 10.41 -5.23 25.79
N LEU A 81 11.44 -4.39 25.69
CA LEU A 81 11.64 -3.48 24.56
C LEU A 81 11.91 -4.26 23.27
N LEU A 82 12.69 -5.34 23.35
CA LEU A 82 12.89 -6.26 22.24
C LEU A 82 11.57 -6.88 21.77
N VAL A 83 10.79 -7.46 22.68
CA VAL A 83 9.52 -8.10 22.35
C VAL A 83 8.52 -7.08 21.77
N ALA A 84 8.43 -5.89 22.36
CA ALA A 84 7.61 -4.81 21.85
C ALA A 84 8.05 -4.38 20.46
N GLY A 85 9.36 -4.23 20.23
CA GLY A 85 9.92 -3.84 18.95
C GLY A 85 9.66 -4.87 17.85
N LEU A 86 9.81 -6.16 18.17
CA LEU A 86 9.45 -7.24 17.25
C LEU A 86 7.94 -7.27 16.96
N ALA A 87 7.11 -7.05 17.97
CA ALA A 87 5.66 -6.97 17.78
C ALA A 87 5.27 -5.79 16.88
N ILE A 88 5.87 -4.61 17.08
CA ILE A 88 5.67 -3.44 16.23
C ILE A 88 6.10 -3.74 14.79
N PHE A 89 7.26 -4.38 14.61
CA PHE A 89 7.75 -4.75 13.29
C PHE A 89 6.78 -5.70 12.56
N ILE A 90 6.32 -6.76 13.25
CA ILE A 90 5.37 -7.72 12.70
C ILE A 90 4.04 -7.06 12.38
N VAL A 91 3.43 -6.37 13.36
CA VAL A 91 2.12 -5.72 13.19
C VAL A 91 2.19 -4.66 12.11
N GLY A 92 3.22 -3.81 12.10
CA GLY A 92 3.43 -2.82 11.05
C GLY A 92 3.60 -3.46 9.66
N GLY A 93 4.33 -4.58 9.58
CA GLY A 93 4.49 -5.35 8.35
C GLY A 93 3.23 -6.10 7.91
N LEU A 94 2.29 -6.39 8.82
CA LEU A 94 1.00 -7.01 8.52
C LEU A 94 -0.02 -5.97 8.07
N THR A 95 -0.07 -4.80 8.70
CA THR A 95 -1.18 -3.87 8.51
C THR A 95 -0.73 -2.60 7.80
N THR A 96 0.14 -1.82 8.44
CA THR A 96 0.54 -0.49 7.98
C THR A 96 1.20 -0.53 6.61
N LEU A 97 2.19 -1.40 6.42
CA LEU A 97 2.96 -1.45 5.16
C LEU A 97 2.14 -1.97 3.98
N PRO A 98 1.31 -3.03 4.10
CA PRO A 98 0.42 -3.44 3.02
C PRO A 98 -0.63 -2.38 2.67
N LEU A 99 -1.20 -1.70 3.66
CA LEU A 99 -2.10 -0.58 3.41
C LEU A 99 -1.39 0.58 2.70
N LEU A 100 -0.16 0.88 3.11
CA LEU A 100 0.67 1.90 2.45
C LEU A 100 1.01 1.50 1.00
N LEU A 101 1.30 0.24 0.73
CA LEU A 101 1.49 -0.26 -0.62
C LEU A 101 0.19 -0.16 -1.44
N ALA A 102 -0.96 -0.47 -0.84
CA ALA A 102 -2.25 -0.34 -1.51
C ALA A 102 -2.55 1.12 -1.90
N THR A 103 -2.24 2.07 -1.00
CA THR A 103 -2.48 3.51 -1.22
C THR A 103 -1.49 4.15 -2.18
N LEU A 104 -0.18 3.91 -2.01
CA LEU A 104 0.86 4.46 -2.88
C LEU A 104 0.97 3.69 -4.20
N GLY A 105 0.40 2.49 -4.29
CA GLY A 105 0.50 1.63 -5.46
C GLY A 105 0.07 2.30 -6.76
N ALA A 106 -0.85 3.27 -6.72
CA ALA A 106 -1.24 4.04 -7.90
C ALA A 106 -0.09 4.86 -8.52
N TYR A 107 0.91 5.25 -7.72
CA TYR A 107 2.03 6.10 -8.11
C TYR A 107 3.32 5.33 -8.37
N LEU A 108 3.39 4.07 -7.93
CA LEU A 108 4.57 3.24 -8.11
C LEU A 108 4.63 2.64 -9.52
N PRO A 109 5.82 2.57 -10.14
CA PRO A 109 5.98 1.97 -11.45
C PRO A 109 5.68 0.47 -11.41
N GLY A 110 5.14 -0.05 -12.50
CA GLY A 110 4.71 -1.43 -12.63
C GLY A 110 3.21 -1.58 -12.85
N ARG A 111 2.81 -2.65 -13.53
CA ARG A 111 1.40 -2.95 -13.81
C ARG A 111 0.76 -3.73 -12.68
N ARG A 112 1.54 -4.61 -12.06
CA ARG A 112 1.14 -5.55 -11.00
C ARG A 112 1.59 -5.05 -9.64
N TYR A 113 0.86 -5.38 -8.57
CA TYR A 113 1.29 -5.06 -7.21
C TYR A 113 2.62 -5.72 -6.87
N ALA A 114 2.95 -6.89 -7.43
CA ALA A 114 4.27 -7.50 -7.27
C ALA A 114 5.43 -6.60 -7.75
N GLU A 115 5.27 -5.92 -8.89
CA GLU A 115 6.27 -5.01 -9.44
C GLU A 115 6.37 -3.72 -8.62
N LYS A 116 5.22 -3.16 -8.26
CA LYS A 116 5.11 -1.98 -7.39
C LYS A 116 5.72 -2.27 -6.01
N GLY A 117 5.50 -3.47 -5.50
CA GLY A 117 6.04 -3.97 -4.25
C GLY A 117 7.56 -4.00 -4.23
N LEU A 118 8.24 -4.34 -5.33
CA LEU A 118 9.71 -4.27 -5.41
C LEU A 118 10.21 -2.83 -5.19
N VAL A 119 9.57 -1.86 -5.82
CA VAL A 119 9.94 -0.43 -5.70
C VAL A 119 9.65 0.06 -4.28
N PHE A 120 8.49 -0.27 -3.75
CA PHE A 120 8.12 0.02 -2.37
C PHE A 120 9.14 -0.57 -1.37
N GLY A 121 9.52 -1.83 -1.55
CA GLY A 121 10.52 -2.51 -0.73
C GLY A 121 11.88 -1.79 -0.79
N ALA A 122 12.33 -1.40 -1.97
CA ALA A 122 13.58 -0.64 -2.14
C ALA A 122 13.55 0.71 -1.41
N VAL A 123 12.41 1.42 -1.44
CA VAL A 123 12.23 2.67 -0.69
C VAL A 123 12.26 2.40 0.81
N MET A 124 11.50 1.43 1.31
CA MET A 124 11.48 1.07 2.73
C MET A 124 12.84 0.63 3.26
N TRP A 125 13.62 -0.07 2.43
CA TRP A 125 14.98 -0.50 2.76
C TRP A 125 15.88 0.68 3.15
N THR A 126 15.74 1.85 2.51
CA THR A 126 16.55 3.02 2.85
C THR A 126 16.35 3.49 4.29
N GLY A 127 15.11 3.46 4.79
CA GLY A 127 14.83 3.79 6.19
C GLY A 127 15.37 2.72 7.12
N PHE A 128 15.19 1.45 6.77
CA PHE A 128 15.64 0.33 7.59
C PHE A 128 17.16 0.26 7.71
N VAL A 129 17.89 0.38 6.60
CA VAL A 129 19.35 0.23 6.57
C VAL A 129 20.05 1.32 7.39
N LEU A 130 19.41 2.47 7.59
CA LEU A 130 19.92 3.55 8.42
C LEU A 130 19.48 3.39 9.88
N ALA A 131 18.20 3.09 10.12
CA ALA A 131 17.66 2.99 11.48
C ALA A 131 18.23 1.79 12.27
N TYR A 132 18.56 0.69 11.59
CA TYR A 132 19.01 -0.55 12.21
C TYR A 132 20.51 -0.79 12.06
N TYR A 133 21.30 0.25 11.74
CA TYR A 133 22.75 0.13 11.63
C TYR A 133 23.44 0.35 12.98
N PRO A 134 24.03 -0.69 13.60
CA PRO A 134 24.71 -0.57 14.88
C PRO A 134 26.21 -0.24 14.75
N GLY A 135 26.73 -0.06 13.53
CA GLY A 135 28.18 0.11 13.29
C GLY A 135 28.89 -1.10 12.67
N TYR A 136 28.22 -1.93 11.87
CA TYR A 136 28.86 -3.05 11.16
C TYR A 136 30.03 -2.60 10.27
N SER A 137 31.02 -3.47 10.08
CA SER A 137 32.18 -3.19 9.22
C SER A 137 32.66 -4.44 8.49
N GLY A 138 33.45 -4.27 7.42
CA GLY A 138 33.98 -5.39 6.64
C GLY A 138 32.89 -6.30 6.07
N VAL A 139 33.02 -7.61 6.27
CA VAL A 139 32.07 -8.61 5.73
C VAL A 139 30.69 -8.50 6.37
N SER A 140 30.58 -8.20 7.67
CA SER A 140 29.28 -8.08 8.33
C SER A 140 28.45 -6.93 7.77
N LEU A 141 29.09 -5.82 7.40
CA LEU A 141 28.42 -4.71 6.72
C LEU A 141 27.86 -5.13 5.36
N THR A 142 28.65 -5.85 4.56
CA THR A 142 28.18 -6.36 3.26
C THR A 142 26.99 -7.30 3.44
N VAL A 143 27.06 -8.24 4.39
CA VAL A 143 25.95 -9.16 4.69
C VAL A 143 24.72 -8.37 5.14
N TYR A 144 24.87 -7.40 6.05
CA TYR A 144 23.78 -6.54 6.52
C TYR A 144 23.08 -5.82 5.36
N VAL A 145 23.85 -5.10 4.54
CA VAL A 145 23.33 -4.28 3.44
C VAL A 145 22.63 -5.15 2.39
N VAL A 146 23.27 -6.24 1.96
CA VAL A 146 22.73 -7.12 0.91
C VAL A 146 21.52 -7.90 1.42
N ALA A 147 21.62 -8.52 2.61
CA ALA A 147 20.52 -9.33 3.13
C ALA A 147 19.32 -8.47 3.50
N SER A 148 19.52 -7.28 4.08
CA SER A 148 18.40 -6.36 4.34
C SER A 148 17.76 -5.90 3.03
N LEU A 149 18.53 -5.57 1.98
CA LEU A 149 17.97 -5.20 0.67
C LEU A 149 17.15 -6.36 0.08
N VAL A 150 17.72 -7.56 0.02
CA VAL A 150 17.02 -8.75 -0.48
C VAL A 150 15.75 -9.03 0.32
N GLY A 151 15.80 -8.91 1.64
CA GLY A 151 14.66 -9.10 2.52
C GLY A 151 13.54 -8.09 2.25
N HIS A 152 13.86 -6.82 1.99
CA HIS A 152 12.88 -5.78 1.67
C HIS A 152 12.29 -5.92 0.27
N LEU A 153 13.11 -6.21 -0.73
CA LEU A 153 12.64 -6.51 -2.08
C LEU A 153 11.71 -7.74 -2.06
N GLY A 154 12.11 -8.78 -1.32
CA GLY A 154 11.32 -9.99 -1.13
C GLY A 154 9.99 -9.73 -0.39
N TYR A 155 10.03 -8.95 0.70
CA TYR A 155 8.82 -8.51 1.42
C TYR A 155 7.85 -7.82 0.47
N GLY A 156 8.32 -6.81 -0.27
CA GLY A 156 7.49 -6.02 -1.16
C GLY A 156 6.92 -6.84 -2.30
N TYR A 157 7.76 -7.65 -2.96
CA TYR A 157 7.33 -8.53 -4.04
C TYR A 157 6.28 -9.55 -3.59
N VAL A 158 6.52 -10.27 -2.49
CA VAL A 158 5.59 -11.31 -2.01
C VAL A 158 4.28 -10.71 -1.53
N THR A 159 4.32 -9.59 -0.80
CA THR A 159 3.12 -8.85 -0.39
C THR A 159 2.31 -8.44 -1.63
N GLY A 160 2.96 -7.80 -2.60
CA GLY A 160 2.29 -7.37 -3.83
C GLY A 160 1.75 -8.53 -4.67
N HIS A 161 2.49 -9.64 -4.78
CA HIS A 161 2.05 -10.84 -5.49
C HIS A 161 0.84 -11.50 -4.85
N LEU A 162 0.78 -11.53 -3.51
CA LEU A 162 -0.40 -12.01 -2.79
C LEU A 162 -1.59 -11.08 -2.95
N MET A 163 -1.38 -9.75 -2.95
CA MET A 163 -2.43 -8.79 -3.31
C MET A 163 -2.96 -9.06 -4.72
N ASP A 164 -2.09 -9.19 -5.72
CA ASP A 164 -2.50 -9.51 -7.10
C ASP A 164 -3.36 -10.79 -7.14
N ARG A 165 -2.94 -11.84 -6.41
CA ARG A 165 -3.67 -13.12 -6.33
C ARG A 165 -5.03 -13.00 -5.64
N LEU A 166 -5.10 -12.29 -4.51
CA LEU A 166 -6.28 -12.22 -3.66
C LEU A 166 -7.31 -11.20 -4.17
N PHE A 167 -6.86 -10.16 -4.86
CA PHE A 167 -7.72 -9.15 -5.50
C PHE A 167 -8.14 -9.51 -6.93
N ALA A 168 -7.49 -10.47 -7.61
CA ALA A 168 -7.81 -10.87 -8.99
C ALA A 168 -9.30 -11.22 -9.22
N GLY A 169 -10.03 -11.65 -8.19
CA GLY A 169 -11.47 -11.95 -8.27
C GLY A 169 -12.41 -10.81 -7.85
N ARG A 170 -11.91 -9.67 -7.35
CA ARG A 170 -12.71 -8.58 -6.75
C ARG A 170 -12.44 -7.18 -7.31
N GLY A 171 -11.40 -7.01 -8.13
CA GLY A 171 -10.96 -5.69 -8.58
C GLY A 171 -9.95 -5.05 -7.63
N ARG A 172 -9.54 -3.82 -7.91
CA ARG A 172 -8.55 -3.08 -7.08
C ARG A 172 -9.14 -2.70 -5.73
N PRO A 173 -8.33 -2.62 -4.65
CA PRO A 173 -8.83 -2.21 -3.33
C PRO A 173 -9.50 -0.83 -3.39
N VAL A 174 -10.57 -0.64 -2.62
CA VAL A 174 -11.41 0.57 -2.64
C VAL A 174 -10.63 1.83 -2.23
N ILE A 175 -9.59 1.65 -1.41
CA ILE A 175 -8.69 2.74 -1.00
C ILE A 175 -7.92 3.32 -2.21
N ALA A 176 -7.79 2.57 -3.31
CA ALA A 176 -7.08 3.00 -4.52
C ALA A 176 -8.00 3.55 -5.63
N THR A 177 -9.33 3.44 -5.52
CA THR A 177 -10.29 3.76 -6.59
C THR A 177 -10.99 5.11 -6.45
N ARG A 178 -10.69 5.93 -5.44
CA ARG A 178 -11.29 7.28 -5.35
C ARG A 178 -10.77 8.18 -6.49
N ASN A 179 -11.70 8.63 -7.33
CA ASN A 179 -11.56 9.57 -8.45
C ASN A 179 -10.50 10.66 -8.17
N GLY A 180 -9.28 10.45 -8.67
CA GLY A 180 -8.13 11.30 -8.38
C GLY A 180 -6.78 10.68 -8.79
N SER A 181 -6.76 9.39 -9.15
CA SER A 181 -5.56 8.81 -9.76
C SER A 181 -5.34 9.40 -11.16
N PRO A 182 -4.10 9.83 -11.51
CA PRO A 182 -3.76 10.33 -12.85
C PRO A 182 -4.16 9.37 -13.99
N ALA A 183 -4.18 8.06 -13.71
CA ALA A 183 -4.61 7.05 -14.67
C ALA A 183 -6.10 7.18 -15.05
N ALA A 184 -6.96 7.46 -14.07
CA ALA A 184 -8.40 7.69 -14.30
C ALA A 184 -8.65 8.99 -15.08
N LEU A 185 -7.85 10.03 -14.82
CA LEU A 185 -7.90 11.29 -15.58
C LEU A 185 -7.42 11.11 -17.02
N THR A 186 -6.48 10.19 -17.26
CA THR A 186 -5.96 9.89 -18.61
C THR A 186 -6.99 9.12 -19.42
N GLU A 187 -7.66 8.12 -18.84
CA GLU A 187 -8.73 7.37 -19.51
C GLU A 187 -9.94 8.27 -19.81
N GLN A 188 -10.31 9.18 -18.90
CA GLN A 188 -11.36 10.18 -19.16
C GLN A 188 -11.00 11.18 -20.27
N SER A 189 -9.71 11.50 -20.43
CA SER A 189 -9.24 12.37 -21.52
C SER A 189 -9.12 11.67 -22.87
N ALA A 190 -9.12 10.33 -22.86
CA ALA A 190 -8.90 9.51 -24.05
C ALA A 190 -10.22 8.99 -24.66
N ASP A 191 -11.38 9.30 -24.07
CA ASP A 191 -12.69 8.96 -24.63
C ASP A 191 -12.99 9.86 -25.85
N PRO A 192 -12.99 9.30 -27.08
CA PRO A 192 -13.32 10.06 -28.28
C PRO A 192 -14.83 10.38 -28.40
N ASP A 193 -15.67 9.81 -27.53
CA ASP A 193 -17.14 9.92 -27.56
C ASP A 193 -17.70 10.81 -26.43
N ALA A 194 -16.85 11.66 -25.83
CA ALA A 194 -17.24 12.66 -24.84
C ALA A 194 -18.25 13.66 -25.43
N THR A 195 -19.52 13.29 -25.39
CA THR A 195 -20.71 14.07 -25.81
C THR A 195 -21.11 15.13 -24.79
N THR A 196 -20.26 15.43 -23.81
CA THR A 196 -20.50 16.51 -22.86
C THR A 196 -19.97 17.82 -23.44
N PRO A 197 -20.81 18.85 -23.63
CA PRO A 197 -20.33 20.15 -24.12
C PRO A 197 -19.30 20.70 -23.13
N ARG A 198 -18.13 21.03 -23.67
CA ARG A 198 -17.08 21.77 -22.97
C ARG A 198 -17.72 23.04 -22.42
N GLN A 199 -17.80 23.22 -21.09
CA GLN A 199 -18.06 24.54 -20.54
C GLN A 199 -16.82 25.39 -20.83
N GLU A 200 -16.83 26.07 -21.98
CA GLU A 200 -15.97 27.20 -22.21
C GLU A 200 -16.25 28.19 -21.09
N THR A 201 -15.29 28.32 -20.18
CA THR A 201 -15.25 29.45 -19.26
C THR A 201 -15.02 30.68 -20.12
N THR A 202 -16.10 31.33 -20.53
CA THR A 202 -16.05 32.69 -21.05
C THR A 202 -15.51 33.55 -19.93
N LEU A 203 -14.22 33.87 -20.02
CA LEU A 203 -13.64 35.02 -19.34
C LEU A 203 -14.40 36.24 -19.86
N VAL A 204 -15.38 36.70 -19.08
CA VAL A 204 -15.96 38.03 -19.26
C VAL A 204 -14.87 39.01 -18.85
N ASP A 205 -14.27 39.64 -19.85
CA ASP A 205 -13.41 40.79 -19.70
C ASP A 205 -14.30 41.98 -19.29
N GLU A 206 -14.52 42.16 -17.99
CA GLU A 206 -15.05 43.42 -17.46
C GLU A 206 -13.91 44.44 -17.38
N SER A 207 -13.49 44.93 -18.54
CA SER A 207 -12.71 46.16 -18.63
C SER A 207 -13.15 46.99 -19.82
N ASP A 208 -14.34 47.60 -19.70
CA ASP A 208 -14.68 48.86 -20.36
C ASP A 208 -16.06 49.33 -19.88
N GLU A 209 -16.10 50.28 -18.93
CA GLU A 209 -16.88 51.51 -19.08
C GLU A 209 -16.48 52.53 -18.00
N ALA A 210 -16.38 53.77 -18.47
CA ALA A 210 -15.82 54.95 -17.83
C ALA A 210 -16.76 55.62 -16.81
#